data_AF-A0A7Z9YA93-F1
#
_entry.id   AF-A0A7Z9YA93-F1
#
_cell.length_a   1.000
_cell.length_b   1.000
_cell.length_c   1.000
_cell.angle_alpha   90.00
_cell.angle_beta   90.00
_cell.angle_gamma   90.00
#
_symmetry.space_group_name_H-M   'P 1'
#
loop_
_entity.id
_entity.type
_entity.pdbx_description
1 polymer ?
#
loop_
_entity_poly.entity_id
_entity_poly.type
_entity_poly.pdbx_seq_one_letter_code
_entity_poly.pdbx_strand_id
1 'polypeptide(L)'
;MEWMRDNLPDDAVVAAWWHYGSMINVLAGKRTVVDEDHFIPYWIHLMSRHLFCAESEEEALGFLKAHSVTHIVISLSGLLSLPMISWLASDEEGDKRVRVVPLFSSEGKIPLGEGRWIVNMRTPGWIPGDGPLKLKGKRIPEGKWGLSGFYLLGEDNEMVSGIGVVRGEHRSYKLPIEVIPLTGSSGEKRGEIPGYLALLSKDDIWRGVYLSEKGRDYLTVKLLLSDGKLLHFHRIYPPDNRADSVSEVQVWEISYPEGLSYPRGYLEREFPDIKLYRAWIRGR
;
A
#
# COMPACT_ATOMS: atom_id res chain seq x y z
N MET A 1 16.89 9.25 7.95
CA MET A 1 16.98 9.84 9.29
C MET A 1 17.72 11.16 9.28
N GLU A 2 18.98 11.20 8.84
CA GLU A 2 19.79 12.44 8.73
C GLU A 2 19.05 13.58 8.03
N TRP A 3 18.45 13.32 6.86
CA TRP A 3 17.66 14.32 6.17
C TRP A 3 16.55 14.93 7.05
N MET A 4 15.81 14.11 7.82
CA MET A 4 14.76 14.62 8.70
C MET A 4 15.32 15.43 9.86
N ARG A 5 16.46 15.02 10.42
CA ARG A 5 17.15 15.77 11.48
C ARG A 5 17.49 17.19 11.03
N ASP A 6 18.02 17.29 9.81
CA ASP A 6 18.63 18.51 9.30
C ASP A 6 17.61 19.42 8.59
N ASN A 7 16.43 18.91 8.20
CA ASN A 7 15.45 19.64 7.39
C ASN A 7 14.06 19.81 8.04
N LEU A 8 13.66 18.97 9.00
CA LEU A 8 12.37 19.15 9.68
C LEU A 8 12.50 20.10 10.89
N PRO A 9 11.44 20.86 11.22
CA PRO A 9 11.40 21.64 12.47
C PRO A 9 11.72 20.81 13.72
N ASP A 10 12.26 21.45 14.76
CA ASP A 10 12.62 20.76 16.01
C ASP A 10 11.40 20.23 16.77
N ASP A 11 10.26 20.89 16.64
CA ASP A 11 9.00 20.47 17.23
C ASP A 11 8.19 19.52 16.33
N ALA A 12 8.74 19.07 15.20
CA ALA A 12 8.05 18.17 14.30
C ALA A 12 7.65 16.86 15.01
N VAL A 13 6.39 16.51 14.85
CA VAL A 13 5.82 15.20 15.22
C VAL A 13 5.64 14.39 13.94
N VAL A 14 6.26 13.20 13.90
CA VAL A 14 6.33 12.33 12.73
C VAL A 14 5.54 11.05 12.99
N ALA A 15 4.52 10.77 12.18
CA ALA A 15 3.87 9.47 12.18
C ALA A 15 4.54 8.54 11.16
N ALA A 16 4.93 7.35 11.60
CA ALA A 16 5.56 6.33 10.78
C ALA A 16 5.11 4.96 11.26
N TRP A 17 5.39 3.92 10.47
CA TRP A 17 5.18 2.56 10.94
C TRP A 17 6.04 2.31 12.19
N TRP A 18 5.46 1.69 13.23
CA TRP A 18 6.03 1.71 14.59
C TRP A 18 7.47 1.17 14.69
N HIS A 19 7.91 0.30 13.78
CA HIS A 19 9.30 -0.18 13.68
C HIS A 19 10.34 0.89 13.27
N TYR A 20 9.89 2.09 12.86
CA TYR A 20 10.76 3.22 12.59
C TYR A 20 10.76 4.23 13.74
N GLY A 21 9.91 4.03 14.76
CA GLY A 21 9.66 5.02 15.79
C GLY A 21 10.92 5.36 16.58
N SER A 22 11.58 4.37 17.18
CA SER A 22 12.81 4.61 17.96
C SER A 22 13.94 5.14 17.08
N MET A 23 14.03 4.73 15.81
CA MET A 23 15.02 5.30 14.88
C MET A 23 14.77 6.78 14.57
N ILE A 24 13.51 7.18 14.36
CA ILE A 24 13.16 8.59 14.13
C ILE A 24 13.44 9.41 15.38
N ASN A 25 13.07 8.88 16.56
CA ASN A 25 13.29 9.57 17.81
C ASN A 25 14.78 9.75 18.12
N VAL A 26 15.55 8.66 18.10
CA VAL A 26 16.96 8.67 18.53
C VAL A 26 17.88 9.28 17.48
N LEU A 27 17.70 8.96 16.19
CA LEU A 27 18.64 9.37 15.14
C LEU A 27 18.25 10.69 14.46
N ALA A 28 16.95 10.98 14.35
CA ALA A 28 16.47 12.24 13.77
C ALA A 28 16.09 13.29 14.82
N GLY A 29 15.98 12.92 16.11
CA GLY A 29 15.63 13.85 17.18
C GLY A 29 14.19 14.34 17.09
N LYS A 30 13.28 13.59 16.45
CA LYS A 30 11.89 14.02 16.21
C LYS A 30 10.90 13.23 17.06
N ARG A 31 9.77 13.85 17.41
CA ARG A 31 8.71 13.19 18.19
C ARG A 31 7.95 12.20 17.31
N THR A 32 7.49 11.11 17.89
CA THR A 32 6.76 10.03 17.21
C THR A 32 5.43 9.77 17.91
N VAL A 33 4.44 9.25 17.17
CA VAL A 33 3.13 8.88 17.74
C VAL A 33 3.21 7.55 18.46
N VAL A 34 3.83 6.57 17.82
CA VAL A 34 4.14 5.26 18.40
C VAL A 34 5.56 4.86 18.04
N ASP A 35 6.19 4.09 18.91
CA ASP A 35 7.51 3.49 18.72
C ASP A 35 7.60 2.17 19.51
N GLU A 36 8.70 1.46 19.33
CA GLU A 36 8.95 0.16 19.94
C GLU A 36 9.09 0.23 21.47
N ASP A 37 9.53 1.38 22.01
CA ASP A 37 9.81 1.57 23.44
C ASP A 37 8.55 1.99 24.24
N HIS A 38 7.70 2.83 23.65
CA HIS A 38 6.46 3.31 24.23
C HIS A 38 5.34 2.28 24.11
N PHE A 39 5.29 1.55 22.99
CA PHE A 39 4.38 0.46 22.67
C PHE A 39 2.98 0.58 23.29
N ILE A 40 2.11 1.39 22.68
CA ILE A 40 0.66 1.45 23.01
C ILE A 40 -0.13 0.66 21.96
N PRO A 41 -0.59 -0.57 22.26
CA PRO A 41 -1.29 -1.43 21.30
C PRO A 41 -2.48 -0.78 20.61
N TYR A 42 -3.31 -0.02 21.34
CA TYR A 42 -4.48 0.60 20.75
C TYR A 42 -4.12 1.75 19.80
N TRP A 43 -3.06 2.51 20.08
CA TRP A 43 -2.57 3.53 19.14
C TRP A 43 -1.97 2.89 17.88
N ILE A 44 -1.31 1.73 18.01
CA ILE A 44 -0.84 0.95 16.84
C ILE A 44 -2.05 0.51 16.00
N HIS A 45 -3.13 0.02 16.62
CA HIS A 45 -4.38 -0.31 15.93
C HIS A 45 -4.97 0.92 15.21
N LEU A 46 -5.17 2.03 15.95
CA LEU A 46 -5.76 3.26 15.41
C LEU A 46 -4.94 3.84 14.27
N MET A 47 -3.62 3.88 14.39
CA MET A 47 -2.74 4.35 13.31
C MET A 47 -2.75 3.39 12.12
N SER A 48 -2.77 2.07 12.34
CA SER A 48 -2.91 1.09 11.25
C SER A 48 -4.20 1.32 10.47
N ARG A 49 -5.30 1.54 11.19
CA ARG A 49 -6.65 1.72 10.63
C ARG A 49 -6.84 3.07 9.95
N HIS A 50 -6.58 4.14 10.67
CA HIS A 50 -6.92 5.49 10.27
C HIS A 50 -5.77 6.24 9.59
N LEU A 51 -4.54 5.72 9.54
CA LEU A 51 -3.49 6.30 8.70
C LEU A 51 -3.17 5.37 7.53
N PHE A 52 -2.66 4.18 7.80
CA PHE A 52 -2.13 3.32 6.73
C PHE A 52 -3.23 2.69 5.85
N CYS A 53 -4.36 2.33 6.44
CA CYS A 53 -5.51 1.71 5.77
C CYS A 53 -6.72 2.66 5.63
N ALA A 54 -6.49 3.97 5.80
CA ALA A 54 -7.52 4.97 5.59
C ALA A 54 -7.90 5.03 4.12
N GLU A 55 -9.19 5.13 3.84
CA GLU A 55 -9.70 5.18 2.47
C GLU A 55 -9.86 6.62 1.96
N SER A 56 -9.79 7.60 2.87
CA SER A 56 -9.90 9.04 2.60
C SER A 56 -8.85 9.86 3.36
N GLU A 57 -8.54 11.05 2.84
CA GLU A 57 -7.65 11.99 3.54
C GLU A 57 -8.28 12.48 4.85
N GLU A 58 -9.59 12.74 4.86
CA GLU A 58 -10.30 13.25 6.05
C GLU A 58 -10.19 12.30 7.26
N GLU A 59 -10.37 11.00 7.04
CA GLU A 59 -10.18 9.98 8.07
C GLU A 59 -8.77 10.05 8.68
N ALA A 60 -7.75 10.12 7.83
CA ALA A 60 -6.37 10.20 8.28
C ALA A 60 -6.03 11.50 8.97
N LEU A 61 -6.48 12.63 8.43
CA LEU A 61 -6.26 13.94 9.02
C LEU A 61 -6.89 14.02 10.40
N GLY A 62 -8.06 13.42 10.64
CA GLY A 62 -8.67 13.34 11.97
C GLY A 62 -7.76 12.67 12.99
N PHE A 63 -7.24 11.47 12.68
CA PHE A 63 -6.31 10.77 13.57
C PHE A 63 -4.99 11.53 13.77
N LEU A 64 -4.39 12.00 12.67
CA LEU A 64 -3.13 12.74 12.69
C LEU A 64 -3.26 14.03 13.50
N LYS A 65 -4.38 14.74 13.37
CA LYS A 65 -4.65 15.98 14.11
C LYS A 65 -4.75 15.73 15.61
N ALA A 66 -5.39 14.63 16.03
CA ALA A 66 -5.49 14.25 17.43
C ALA A 66 -4.11 14.15 18.09
N HIS A 67 -3.13 13.61 17.36
CA HIS A 67 -1.75 13.43 17.82
C HIS A 67 -0.81 14.58 17.47
N SER A 68 -1.35 15.71 16.99
CA SER A 68 -0.56 16.89 16.57
C SER A 68 0.56 16.55 15.57
N VAL A 69 0.31 15.59 14.67
CA VAL A 69 1.29 15.17 13.68
C VAL A 69 1.53 16.29 12.68
N THR A 70 2.78 16.47 12.26
CA THR A 70 3.18 17.47 11.25
C THR A 70 3.63 16.82 9.96
N HIS A 71 4.21 15.62 10.07
CA HIS A 71 4.80 14.88 8.96
C HIS A 71 4.44 13.41 9.05
N ILE A 72 4.35 12.73 7.91
CA ILE A 72 4.26 11.28 7.84
C ILE A 72 5.40 10.68 7.04
N VAL A 73 5.81 9.47 7.42
CA VAL A 73 6.78 8.66 6.68
C VAL A 73 6.07 7.43 6.13
N ILE A 74 6.10 7.28 4.81
CA ILE A 74 5.63 6.09 4.12
C ILE A 74 6.82 5.43 3.42
N SER A 75 6.91 4.10 3.48
CA SER A 75 7.99 3.36 2.84
C SER A 75 7.49 2.19 2.01
N LEU A 76 8.31 1.77 1.04
CA LEU A 76 8.04 0.57 0.25
C LEU A 76 7.99 -0.67 1.15
N SER A 77 8.88 -0.76 2.14
CA SER A 77 8.76 -1.74 3.22
C SER A 77 7.37 -1.70 3.90
N GLY A 78 6.82 -0.52 4.17
CA GLY A 78 5.46 -0.36 4.71
C GLY A 78 4.36 -0.90 3.78
N LEU A 79 4.48 -0.69 2.47
CA LEU A 79 3.57 -1.30 1.48
C LEU A 79 3.66 -2.82 1.48
N LEU A 80 4.87 -3.38 1.56
CA LEU A 80 5.07 -4.84 1.60
C LEU A 80 4.60 -5.44 2.94
N SER A 81 4.64 -4.67 4.02
CA SER A 81 4.09 -5.01 5.33
C SER A 81 2.59 -4.76 5.46
N LEU A 82 1.95 -4.18 4.44
CA LEU A 82 0.52 -3.84 4.48
C LEU A 82 -0.40 -5.03 4.78
N PRO A 83 -0.11 -6.30 4.42
CA PRO A 83 -0.93 -7.42 4.89
C PRO A 83 -1.01 -7.52 6.42
N MET A 84 0.12 -7.32 7.12
CA MET A 84 0.16 -7.28 8.59
C MET A 84 -0.49 -6.00 9.13
N ILE A 85 -0.14 -4.83 8.57
CA ILE A 85 -0.72 -3.54 9.01
C ILE A 85 -2.24 -3.58 8.90
N SER A 86 -2.74 -4.10 7.78
CA SER A 86 -4.17 -4.21 7.50
C SER A 86 -4.89 -5.21 8.41
N TRP A 87 -4.18 -6.23 8.90
CA TRP A 87 -4.69 -7.09 9.96
C TRP A 87 -4.83 -6.31 11.26
N LEU A 88 -3.78 -5.60 11.67
CA LEU A 88 -3.78 -4.80 12.90
C LEU A 88 -4.79 -3.65 12.84
N ALA A 89 -5.14 -3.18 11.65
CA ALA A 89 -6.18 -2.21 11.38
C ALA A 89 -7.62 -2.76 11.46
N SER A 90 -7.78 -4.07 11.36
CA SER A 90 -9.09 -4.70 11.18
C SER A 90 -9.86 -4.86 12.49
N ASP A 91 -11.18 -4.89 12.37
CA ASP A 91 -12.09 -5.39 13.40
C ASP A 91 -12.15 -6.93 13.46
N GLU A 92 -13.14 -7.47 14.19
CA GLU A 92 -13.35 -8.92 14.34
C GLU A 92 -13.61 -9.63 13.00
N GLU A 93 -14.18 -8.93 12.02
CA GLU A 93 -14.58 -9.46 10.73
C GLU A 93 -13.47 -9.34 9.67
N GLY A 94 -12.34 -8.71 10.00
CA GLY A 94 -11.25 -8.51 9.05
C GLY A 94 -11.54 -7.39 8.04
N ASP A 95 -12.34 -6.40 8.44
CA ASP A 95 -12.84 -5.33 7.57
C ASP A 95 -11.76 -4.51 6.86
N LYS A 96 -10.49 -4.53 7.32
CA LYS A 96 -9.36 -3.88 6.64
C LYS A 96 -8.36 -4.84 6.00
N ARG A 97 -8.50 -6.17 6.12
CA ARG A 97 -7.53 -7.11 5.54
C ARG A 97 -7.37 -6.94 4.03
N VAL A 98 -6.11 -6.94 3.56
CA VAL A 98 -5.75 -6.90 2.14
C VAL A 98 -4.63 -7.87 1.81
N ARG A 99 -4.46 -8.15 0.52
CA ARG A 99 -3.35 -8.96 0.00
C ARG A 99 -2.40 -8.07 -0.78
N VAL A 100 -1.13 -8.16 -0.41
CA VAL A 100 -0.01 -7.58 -1.14
C VAL A 100 0.97 -8.72 -1.40
N VAL A 101 1.29 -8.96 -2.67
CA VAL A 101 2.22 -10.04 -3.04
C VAL A 101 3.33 -9.46 -3.90
N PRO A 102 4.60 -9.52 -3.44
CA PRO A 102 5.72 -9.08 -4.26
C PRO A 102 5.88 -9.97 -5.48
N LEU A 103 6.17 -9.34 -6.61
CA LEU A 103 6.38 -9.95 -7.90
C LEU A 103 7.76 -9.56 -8.42
N PHE A 104 8.42 -10.51 -9.07
CA PHE A 104 9.72 -10.27 -9.66
C PHE A 104 9.89 -10.99 -10.99
N SER A 105 10.69 -10.43 -11.88
CA SER A 105 11.18 -11.10 -13.07
C SER A 105 12.67 -10.87 -13.24
N SER A 106 13.44 -11.95 -13.32
CA SER A 106 14.86 -11.93 -13.64
C SER A 106 15.14 -12.32 -15.10
N GLU A 107 14.10 -12.64 -15.88
CA GLU A 107 14.22 -13.05 -17.29
C GLU A 107 14.24 -11.84 -18.25
N GLY A 108 13.94 -10.64 -17.74
CA GLY A 108 13.86 -9.42 -18.55
C GLY A 108 12.73 -9.45 -19.59
N LYS A 109 12.85 -8.60 -20.61
CA LYS A 109 11.91 -8.55 -21.74
C LYS A 109 12.18 -9.72 -22.70
N ILE A 110 11.20 -10.58 -22.90
CA ILE A 110 11.24 -11.64 -23.91
C ILE A 110 10.64 -11.07 -25.21
N PRO A 111 11.39 -11.00 -26.32
CA PRO A 111 10.90 -10.45 -27.58
C PRO A 111 9.87 -11.38 -28.23
N LEU A 112 8.80 -10.80 -28.78
CA LEU A 112 7.74 -11.48 -29.52
C LEU A 112 7.76 -11.18 -31.03
N GLY A 113 8.63 -10.27 -31.48
CA GLY A 113 8.68 -9.75 -32.85
C GLY A 113 7.93 -8.41 -33.01
N GLU A 114 8.22 -7.66 -34.07
CA GLU A 114 7.54 -6.40 -34.41
C GLU A 114 7.49 -5.38 -33.26
N GLY A 115 8.61 -5.22 -32.53
CA GLY A 115 8.69 -4.31 -31.37
C GLY A 115 7.96 -4.79 -30.11
N ARG A 116 7.22 -5.91 -30.17
CA ARG A 116 6.46 -6.44 -29.03
C ARG A 116 7.34 -7.29 -28.11
N TRP A 117 7.03 -7.22 -26.82
CA TRP A 117 7.73 -7.98 -25.78
C TRP A 117 6.80 -8.39 -24.65
N ILE A 118 7.22 -9.42 -23.91
CA ILE A 118 6.53 -9.93 -22.73
C ILE A 118 7.49 -10.06 -21.55
N VAL A 119 7.01 -9.73 -20.35
CA VAL A 119 7.71 -9.98 -19.09
C VAL A 119 6.87 -10.94 -18.26
N ASN A 120 7.47 -12.03 -17.80
CA ASN A 120 6.84 -12.98 -16.89
C ASN A 120 7.11 -12.57 -15.44
N MET A 121 6.09 -12.04 -14.77
CA MET A 121 6.16 -11.63 -13.36
C MET A 121 5.80 -12.83 -12.48
N ARG A 122 6.81 -13.40 -11.83
CA ARG A 122 6.67 -14.59 -11.01
C ARG A 122 6.04 -14.24 -9.67
N THR A 123 5.16 -15.12 -9.19
CA THR A 123 4.62 -15.10 -7.84
C THR A 123 5.40 -16.09 -6.96
N PRO A 124 5.54 -15.84 -5.65
CA PRO A 124 6.17 -16.81 -4.74
C PRO A 124 5.32 -18.08 -4.56
N GLY A 125 4.06 -18.05 -4.96
CA GLY A 125 3.15 -19.18 -4.91
C GLY A 125 1.75 -18.85 -5.39
N TRP A 126 0.78 -19.67 -4.97
CA TRP A 126 -0.64 -19.46 -5.21
C TRP A 126 -1.15 -18.26 -4.41
N ILE A 127 -1.85 -17.34 -5.07
CA ILE A 127 -2.47 -16.17 -4.44
C ILE A 127 -3.99 -16.37 -4.45
N PRO A 128 -4.63 -16.68 -3.31
CA PRO A 128 -6.08 -16.77 -3.25
C PRO A 128 -6.74 -15.43 -3.64
N GLY A 129 -7.86 -15.51 -4.37
CA GLY A 129 -8.68 -14.34 -4.65
C GLY A 129 -9.30 -13.78 -3.38
N ASP A 130 -9.31 -12.45 -3.24
CA ASP A 130 -9.75 -11.72 -2.04
C ASP A 130 -11.22 -11.24 -2.12
N GLY A 131 -12.00 -11.88 -2.99
CA GLY A 131 -13.38 -11.52 -3.29
C GLY A 131 -13.94 -12.36 -4.43
N PRO A 132 -15.19 -12.13 -4.86
CA PRO A 132 -15.80 -12.86 -5.95
C PRO A 132 -15.23 -12.46 -7.32
N LEU A 133 -14.93 -13.43 -8.17
CA LEU A 133 -14.57 -13.19 -9.57
C LEU A 133 -15.81 -13.30 -10.46
N LYS A 134 -16.05 -12.30 -11.31
CA LYS A 134 -17.09 -12.37 -12.36
C LYS A 134 -16.44 -12.88 -13.64
N LEU A 135 -16.79 -14.08 -14.07
CA LEU A 135 -16.27 -14.70 -15.29
C LEU A 135 -17.41 -15.13 -16.20
N LYS A 136 -17.52 -14.52 -17.39
CA LYS A 136 -18.56 -14.84 -18.40
C LYS A 136 -19.98 -14.86 -17.81
N GLY A 137 -20.31 -13.87 -16.99
CA GLY A 137 -21.61 -13.75 -16.32
C GLY A 137 -21.82 -14.69 -15.12
N LYS A 138 -20.85 -15.57 -14.79
CA LYS A 138 -20.89 -16.41 -13.58
C LYS A 138 -20.06 -15.77 -12.47
N ARG A 139 -20.59 -15.82 -11.24
CA ARG A 139 -19.88 -15.41 -10.03
C ARG A 139 -19.16 -16.62 -9.44
N ILE A 140 -17.83 -16.55 -9.39
CA ILE A 140 -17.00 -17.53 -8.68
C ILE A 140 -16.75 -16.96 -7.28
N PRO A 141 -17.17 -17.67 -6.20
CA PRO A 141 -16.98 -17.19 -4.83
C PRO A 141 -15.51 -16.98 -4.46
N GLU A 142 -15.28 -16.16 -3.44
CA GLU A 142 -13.99 -16.06 -2.75
C GLU A 142 -13.50 -17.46 -2.31
N GLY A 143 -12.18 -17.66 -2.34
CA GLY A 143 -11.55 -18.94 -1.99
C GLY A 143 -11.70 -20.06 -3.04
N LYS A 144 -12.53 -19.88 -4.08
CA LYS A 144 -12.69 -20.84 -5.19
C LYS A 144 -11.87 -20.50 -6.44
N TRP A 145 -11.10 -19.42 -6.38
CA TRP A 145 -10.18 -19.00 -7.42
C TRP A 145 -8.94 -18.33 -6.82
N GLY A 146 -7.94 -18.10 -7.65
CA GLY A 146 -6.74 -17.36 -7.30
C GLY A 146 -5.78 -17.23 -8.48
N LEU A 147 -4.60 -16.68 -8.23
CA LEU A 147 -3.62 -16.28 -9.22
C LEU A 147 -2.35 -17.11 -9.07
N SER A 148 -1.73 -17.43 -10.21
CA SER A 148 -0.52 -18.28 -10.27
C SER A 148 0.63 -17.69 -11.08
N GLY A 149 0.48 -16.45 -11.55
CA GLY A 149 1.47 -15.78 -12.38
C GLY A 149 0.85 -14.61 -13.12
N PHE A 150 1.69 -13.69 -13.56
CA PHE A 150 1.28 -12.54 -14.35
C PHE A 150 2.21 -12.33 -15.53
N TYR A 151 1.66 -11.78 -16.60
CA TYR A 151 2.41 -11.37 -17.77
C TYR A 151 2.17 -9.89 -18.02
N LEU A 152 3.23 -9.15 -18.27
CA LEU A 152 3.17 -7.78 -18.78
C LEU A 152 3.48 -7.83 -20.26
N LEU A 153 2.59 -7.28 -21.07
CA LEU A 153 2.80 -7.12 -22.50
C LEU A 153 3.14 -5.67 -22.78
N GLY A 154 4.18 -5.45 -23.58
CA GLY A 154 4.51 -4.14 -24.09
C GLY A 154 4.87 -4.15 -25.57
N GLU A 155 4.97 -2.95 -26.10
CA GLU A 155 5.28 -2.64 -27.48
C GLU A 155 6.23 -1.45 -27.49
N ASP A 156 7.35 -1.59 -28.19
CA ASP A 156 8.47 -0.65 -28.15
C ASP A 156 8.90 -0.33 -26.70
N ASN A 157 8.73 0.92 -26.28
CA ASN A 157 9.08 1.38 -24.94
C ASN A 157 7.88 1.47 -23.99
N GLU A 158 6.69 1.14 -24.44
CA GLU A 158 5.47 1.27 -23.67
C GLU A 158 4.91 -0.07 -23.20
N MET A 159 4.24 -0.04 -22.06
CA MET A 159 3.50 -1.18 -21.54
C MET A 159 2.05 -1.07 -22.00
N VAL A 160 1.54 -2.11 -22.66
CA VAL A 160 0.24 -2.11 -23.31
C VAL A 160 -0.83 -2.76 -22.44
N SER A 161 -0.51 -3.86 -21.75
CA SER A 161 -1.49 -4.57 -20.90
C SER A 161 -0.86 -5.53 -19.89
N GLY A 162 -1.65 -5.90 -18.88
CA GLY A 162 -1.34 -6.99 -17.95
C GLY A 162 -2.31 -8.16 -18.11
N ILE A 163 -1.80 -9.37 -17.93
CA ILE A 163 -2.59 -10.61 -17.94
C ILE A 163 -2.29 -11.40 -16.67
N GLY A 164 -3.32 -11.75 -15.90
CA GLY A 164 -3.20 -12.69 -14.78
C GLY A 164 -3.60 -14.11 -15.16
N VAL A 165 -2.87 -15.09 -14.62
CA VAL A 165 -3.22 -16.52 -14.74
C VAL A 165 -4.11 -16.90 -13.56
N VAL A 166 -5.42 -16.86 -13.80
CA VAL A 166 -6.44 -17.27 -12.84
C VAL A 166 -6.61 -18.79 -12.88
N ARG A 167 -6.49 -19.47 -11.74
CA ARG A 167 -6.95 -20.86 -11.64
C ARG A 167 -8.26 -20.92 -10.85
N GLY A 168 -9.18 -21.76 -11.30
CA GLY A 168 -10.31 -22.25 -10.51
C GLY A 168 -10.13 -23.73 -10.21
N GLU A 169 -11.16 -24.38 -9.66
CA GLU A 169 -11.09 -25.79 -9.23
C GLU A 169 -10.62 -26.77 -10.32
N HIS A 170 -10.97 -26.54 -11.59
CA HIS A 170 -10.66 -27.48 -12.68
C HIS A 170 -10.14 -26.82 -13.97
N ARG A 171 -9.98 -25.49 -13.99
CA ARG A 171 -9.64 -24.75 -15.21
C ARG A 171 -8.73 -23.56 -14.89
N SER A 172 -7.87 -23.22 -15.86
CA SER A 172 -7.07 -22.00 -15.82
C SER A 172 -7.52 -21.04 -16.91
N TYR A 173 -7.53 -19.75 -16.60
CA TYR A 173 -7.92 -18.66 -17.49
C TYR A 173 -6.80 -17.62 -17.50
N LYS A 174 -6.57 -17.01 -18.66
CA LYS A 174 -5.73 -15.82 -18.80
C LYS A 174 -6.68 -14.64 -18.94
N LEU A 175 -6.73 -13.78 -17.93
CA LEU A 175 -7.66 -12.64 -17.89
C LEU A 175 -6.90 -11.32 -17.81
N PRO A 176 -7.40 -10.24 -18.43
CA PRO A 176 -6.83 -8.91 -18.27
C PRO A 176 -6.81 -8.48 -16.80
N ILE A 177 -5.71 -7.88 -16.37
CA ILE A 177 -5.57 -7.23 -15.06
C ILE A 177 -5.15 -5.77 -15.26
N GLU A 178 -5.67 -4.90 -14.40
CA GLU A 178 -5.25 -3.50 -14.38
C GLU A 178 -3.77 -3.41 -13.97
N VAL A 179 -3.00 -2.58 -14.68
CA VAL A 179 -1.60 -2.33 -14.33
C VAL A 179 -1.40 -0.84 -14.08
N ILE A 180 -0.88 -0.51 -12.91
CA ILE A 180 -0.44 0.83 -12.55
C ILE A 180 1.03 0.95 -12.97
N PRO A 181 1.34 1.75 -14.00
CA PRO A 181 2.71 1.97 -14.43
C PRO A 181 3.49 2.80 -13.39
N LEU A 182 4.83 2.73 -13.45
CA LEU A 182 5.72 3.57 -12.63
C LEU A 182 5.55 5.07 -12.88
N THR A 183 5.27 5.42 -14.14
CA THR A 183 5.07 6.79 -14.59
C THR A 183 3.78 6.86 -15.39
N GLY A 184 2.94 7.85 -15.08
CA GLY A 184 1.69 8.14 -15.78
C GLY A 184 0.42 7.77 -15.01
N SER A 185 -0.66 8.46 -15.34
CA SER A 185 -2.01 8.16 -14.89
C SER A 185 -2.46 6.82 -15.46
N SER A 186 -2.84 5.88 -14.60
CA SER A 186 -3.55 4.67 -14.99
C SER A 186 -4.77 5.05 -15.83
N GLY A 187 -4.73 4.80 -17.14
CA GLY A 187 -5.94 4.87 -17.96
C GLY A 187 -6.97 3.92 -17.39
N GLU A 188 -8.23 4.37 -17.28
CA GLU A 188 -9.37 3.68 -16.67
C GLU A 188 -9.75 2.37 -17.38
N LYS A 189 -8.88 1.36 -17.35
CA LYS A 189 -9.22 0.00 -17.76
C LYS A 189 -9.17 -0.88 -16.52
N ARG A 190 -10.31 -0.94 -15.81
CA ARG A 190 -10.54 -1.99 -14.83
C ARG A 190 -10.43 -3.34 -15.55
N GLY A 191 -9.44 -4.14 -15.15
CA GLY A 191 -9.29 -5.51 -15.63
C GLY A 191 -10.45 -6.40 -15.21
N GLU A 192 -10.52 -7.61 -15.75
CA GLU A 192 -11.51 -8.61 -15.34
C GLU A 192 -11.16 -9.25 -13.97
N ILE A 193 -9.90 -9.14 -13.55
CA ILE A 193 -9.41 -9.63 -12.25
C ILE A 193 -9.60 -8.53 -11.20
N PRO A 194 -10.28 -8.79 -10.07
CA PRO A 194 -10.33 -7.88 -8.93
C PRO A 194 -8.93 -7.65 -8.36
N GLY A 195 -8.45 -6.40 -8.40
CA GLY A 195 -7.10 -6.02 -8.00
C GLY A 195 -6.26 -5.52 -9.17
N TYR A 196 -4.99 -5.23 -8.90
CA TYR A 196 -4.11 -4.63 -9.88
C TYR A 196 -2.64 -4.98 -9.63
N LEU A 197 -1.85 -4.78 -10.67
CA LEU A 197 -0.40 -4.89 -10.64
C LEU A 197 0.21 -3.49 -10.59
N ALA A 198 1.01 -3.19 -9.59
CA ALA A 198 1.80 -1.96 -9.59
C ALA A 198 3.27 -2.29 -9.84
N LEU A 199 3.89 -1.54 -10.75
CA LEU A 199 5.33 -1.65 -11.00
C LEU A 199 6.11 -0.79 -10.02
N LEU A 200 7.20 -1.34 -9.48
CA LEU A 200 8.05 -0.71 -8.47
C LEU A 200 9.43 -0.33 -9.00
N SER A 201 9.95 -1.07 -9.98
CA SER A 201 11.14 -0.69 -10.74
C SER A 201 11.17 -1.37 -12.11
N LYS A 202 11.84 -0.75 -13.09
CA LYS A 202 12.02 -1.25 -14.46
C LYS A 202 13.50 -1.34 -14.86
N ASP A 203 14.34 -1.82 -13.95
CA ASP A 203 15.76 -2.07 -14.22
C ASP A 203 15.96 -3.48 -14.83
N ASP A 204 17.18 -4.03 -14.75
CA ASP A 204 17.50 -5.41 -15.15
C ASP A 204 16.59 -6.46 -14.48
N ILE A 205 16.06 -6.13 -13.30
CA ILE A 205 15.10 -6.95 -12.55
C ILE A 205 13.80 -6.15 -12.44
N TRP A 206 12.76 -6.68 -13.07
CA TRP A 206 11.43 -6.10 -12.96
C TRP A 206 10.86 -6.43 -11.59
N ARG A 207 10.44 -5.40 -10.86
CA ARG A 207 9.79 -5.54 -9.56
C ARG A 207 8.41 -4.95 -9.61
N GLY A 208 7.47 -5.63 -8.97
CA GLY A 208 6.11 -5.16 -8.84
C GLY A 208 5.43 -5.76 -7.62
N VAL A 209 4.19 -5.36 -7.40
CA VAL A 209 3.31 -5.96 -6.42
C VAL A 209 1.96 -6.24 -7.06
N TYR A 210 1.38 -7.38 -6.72
CA TYR A 210 -0.06 -7.56 -6.85
C TYR A 210 -0.73 -7.02 -5.59
N LEU A 211 -1.77 -6.20 -5.78
CA LEU A 211 -2.63 -5.73 -4.71
C LEU A 211 -4.07 -6.18 -4.95
N SER A 212 -4.73 -6.70 -3.91
CA SER A 212 -6.17 -6.94 -3.97
C SER A 212 -6.97 -5.64 -4.09
N GLU A 213 -8.17 -5.73 -4.67
CA GLU A 213 -9.03 -4.58 -4.98
C GLU A 213 -9.20 -3.63 -3.79
N LYS A 214 -9.42 -4.18 -2.60
CA LYS A 214 -9.66 -3.44 -1.38
C LYS A 214 -8.50 -2.55 -0.94
N GLY A 215 -7.26 -2.97 -1.20
CA GLY A 215 -6.08 -2.17 -0.84
C GLY A 215 -5.91 -0.92 -1.72
N ARG A 216 -6.62 -0.82 -2.84
CA ARG A 216 -6.47 0.28 -3.80
C ARG A 216 -6.59 1.64 -3.15
N ASP A 217 -7.61 1.76 -2.32
CA ASP A 217 -8.03 3.04 -1.80
C ASP A 217 -7.27 3.44 -0.54
N TYR A 218 -6.40 2.55 -0.02
CA TYR A 218 -5.62 2.81 1.17
C TYR A 218 -4.60 3.90 0.94
N LEU A 219 -4.53 4.82 1.91
CA LEU A 219 -3.68 6.00 1.82
C LEU A 219 -2.20 5.66 1.62
N THR A 220 -1.70 4.56 2.21
CA THR A 220 -0.33 4.04 1.95
C THR A 220 -0.07 3.84 0.46
N VAL A 221 -1.04 3.26 -0.25
CA VAL A 221 -0.92 2.96 -1.67
C VAL A 221 -1.07 4.22 -2.52
N LYS A 222 -2.00 5.11 -2.15
CA LYS A 222 -2.18 6.40 -2.81
C LYS A 222 -0.90 7.25 -2.72
N LEU A 223 -0.30 7.35 -1.54
CA LEU A 223 0.94 8.10 -1.31
C LEU A 223 2.14 7.50 -2.09
N LEU A 224 2.32 6.18 -2.06
CA LEU A 224 3.49 5.55 -2.70
C LEU A 224 3.37 5.44 -4.23
N LEU A 225 2.22 4.99 -4.71
CA LEU A 225 2.07 4.46 -6.07
C LEU A 225 1.23 5.36 -6.98
N SER A 226 0.42 6.26 -6.42
CA SER A 226 -0.36 7.18 -7.25
C SER A 226 0.44 8.46 -7.51
N ASP A 227 0.26 9.01 -8.71
CA ASP A 227 0.55 10.43 -9.01
C ASP A 227 -0.45 11.39 -8.33
N GLY A 228 -1.25 10.85 -7.41
CA GLY A 228 -2.44 11.46 -6.87
C GLY A 228 -2.05 12.73 -6.15
N LYS A 229 -2.54 13.85 -6.68
CA LYS A 229 -2.55 15.13 -5.99
C LYS A 229 -3.48 15.01 -4.78
N LEU A 230 -2.97 14.44 -3.71
CA LEU A 230 -3.61 14.51 -2.41
C LEU A 230 -3.62 15.98 -1.99
N LEU A 231 -4.75 16.44 -1.47
CA LEU A 231 -4.94 17.85 -1.18
C LEU A 231 -4.13 18.29 0.04
N HIS A 232 -3.97 17.39 1.00
CA HIS A 232 -3.44 17.70 2.32
C HIS A 232 -2.11 17.02 2.64
N PHE A 233 -1.58 16.19 1.74
CA PHE A 233 -0.29 15.54 1.89
C PHE A 233 0.66 16.03 0.80
N HIS A 234 1.73 16.69 1.20
CA HIS A 234 2.72 17.26 0.29
C HIS A 234 4.05 16.55 0.45
N ARG A 235 4.50 15.86 -0.60
CA ARG A 235 5.78 15.15 -0.58
C ARG A 235 6.92 16.14 -0.51
N ILE A 236 7.74 16.05 0.53
CA ILE A 236 8.93 16.87 0.73
C ILE A 236 10.23 16.07 0.61
N TYR A 237 10.15 14.74 0.66
CA TYR A 237 11.30 13.86 0.43
C TYR A 237 10.93 12.52 -0.23
N PRO A 238 11.79 12.00 -1.11
CA PRO A 238 12.69 12.81 -1.94
C PRO A 238 11.85 13.79 -2.78
N PRO A 239 12.42 14.93 -3.20
CA PRO A 239 11.74 15.84 -4.11
C PRO A 239 11.31 15.06 -5.37
N ASP A 240 10.14 15.38 -5.90
CA ASP A 240 9.52 14.57 -6.96
C ASP A 240 10.41 14.52 -8.21
N ASN A 241 11.09 13.40 -8.38
CA ASN A 241 12.07 13.17 -9.42
C ASN A 241 11.80 11.82 -10.07
N ARG A 242 10.56 11.59 -10.52
CA ARG A 242 10.10 10.31 -11.10
C ARG A 242 11.12 9.71 -12.07
N ALA A 243 11.93 8.83 -11.50
CA ALA A 243 12.91 7.97 -12.14
C ALA A 243 12.25 6.65 -12.51
N ASP A 244 13.06 5.66 -12.90
CA ASP A 244 12.64 4.29 -13.23
C ASP A 244 12.27 3.42 -12.01
N SER A 245 12.09 4.00 -10.81
CA SER A 245 11.74 3.29 -9.58
C SER A 245 10.95 4.11 -8.55
N VAL A 246 10.15 3.42 -7.73
CA VAL A 246 9.49 3.99 -6.55
C VAL A 246 10.53 4.18 -5.44
N SER A 247 10.57 5.35 -4.83
CA SER A 247 11.50 5.65 -3.73
C SER A 247 11.20 4.77 -2.51
N GLU A 248 12.24 4.22 -1.89
CA GLU A 248 12.09 3.34 -0.71
C GLU A 248 11.41 4.04 0.46
N VAL A 249 11.68 5.33 0.67
CA VAL A 249 11.10 6.13 1.75
C VAL A 249 10.62 7.45 1.18
N GLN A 250 9.44 7.87 1.62
CA GLN A 250 8.86 9.17 1.34
C GLN A 250 8.51 9.88 2.64
N VAL A 251 8.79 11.18 2.71
CA VAL A 251 8.35 12.06 3.80
C VAL A 251 7.35 13.06 3.23
N TRP A 252 6.23 13.20 3.91
CA TRP A 252 5.14 14.07 3.52
C TRP A 252 4.83 15.06 4.64
N GLU A 253 4.71 16.34 4.29
CA GLU A 253 4.16 17.38 5.16
C GLU A 253 2.63 17.38 5.09
N ILE A 254 1.98 17.68 6.23
CA ILE A 254 0.52 17.69 6.35
C ILE A 254 -0.01 19.13 6.38
N SER A 255 -0.98 19.43 5.52
CA SER A 255 -1.76 20.67 5.54
C SER A 255 -3.16 20.43 6.09
N TYR A 256 -3.42 20.81 7.33
CA TYR A 256 -4.75 20.64 7.92
C TYR A 256 -5.77 21.65 7.40
N PRO A 257 -6.98 21.21 6.99
CA PRO A 257 -8.06 22.14 6.69
C PRO A 257 -8.50 22.91 7.94
N GLU A 258 -8.91 24.15 7.75
CA GLU A 258 -9.41 25.00 8.85
C GLU A 258 -10.67 24.39 9.47
N GLY A 259 -10.75 24.41 10.81
CA GLY A 259 -11.91 23.87 11.54
C GLY A 259 -11.97 22.35 11.62
N LEU A 260 -10.97 21.61 11.12
CA LEU A 260 -10.92 20.15 11.27
C LEU A 260 -10.99 19.76 12.75
N SER A 261 -11.99 18.95 13.08
CA SER A 261 -12.13 18.33 14.40
C SER A 261 -11.68 16.88 14.35
N TYR A 262 -11.44 16.28 15.52
CA TYR A 262 -11.09 14.87 15.64
C TYR A 262 -11.86 14.19 16.77
N PRO A 263 -12.24 12.91 16.61
CA PRO A 263 -12.79 12.11 17.69
C PRO A 263 -11.83 12.03 18.89
N ARG A 264 -12.33 12.30 20.11
CA ARG A 264 -11.53 12.15 21.35
C ARG A 264 -11.02 10.72 21.56
N GLY A 265 -11.76 9.73 21.05
CA GLY A 265 -11.39 8.32 21.10
C GLY A 265 -10.01 8.01 20.50
N TYR A 266 -9.49 8.86 19.61
CA TYR A 266 -8.15 8.69 19.05
C TYR A 266 -7.00 8.92 20.03
N LEU A 267 -7.29 9.47 21.22
CA LEU A 267 -6.33 9.69 22.29
C LEU A 267 -6.38 8.59 23.37
N GLU A 268 -7.41 7.75 23.35
CA GLU A 268 -7.55 6.64 24.30
C GLU A 268 -6.41 5.64 24.11
N ARG A 269 -5.94 5.03 25.20
CA ARG A 269 -4.79 4.11 25.18
C ARG A 269 -5.19 2.64 25.26
N GLU A 270 -6.41 2.38 25.71
CA GLU A 270 -6.97 1.04 25.88
C GLU A 270 -7.98 0.76 24.79
N PHE A 271 -8.08 -0.51 24.38
CA PHE A 271 -9.12 -0.93 23.46
C PHE A 271 -10.51 -0.68 24.08
N PRO A 272 -11.49 -0.20 23.29
CA PRO A 272 -12.84 0.08 23.78
C PRO A 272 -13.58 -1.19 24.22
N ASP A 273 -13.16 -2.34 23.70
CA ASP A 273 -13.73 -3.64 24.07
C ASP A 273 -12.74 -4.80 23.87
N ILE A 274 -13.04 -5.92 24.53
CA ILE A 274 -12.22 -7.15 24.49
C ILE A 274 -12.23 -7.86 23.13
N LYS A 275 -13.26 -7.60 22.34
CA LYS A 275 -13.52 -8.24 21.05
C LYS A 275 -12.51 -7.74 20.02
N LEU A 276 -12.40 -6.42 19.91
CA LEU A 276 -11.40 -5.74 19.10
C LEU A 276 -9.97 -6.07 19.54
N TYR A 277 -9.70 -6.09 20.85
CA TYR A 277 -8.37 -6.49 21.36
C TYR A 277 -8.00 -7.93 20.95
N ARG A 278 -8.95 -8.86 21.02
CA ARG A 278 -8.73 -10.26 20.59
C ARG A 278 -8.49 -10.36 19.09
N ALA A 279 -9.23 -9.59 18.28
CA ALA A 279 -9.01 -9.53 16.83
C ALA A 279 -7.58 -9.05 16.50
N TRP A 280 -7.12 -8.02 17.23
CA TRP A 280 -5.78 -7.45 17.11
C TRP A 280 -4.68 -8.45 17.49
N ILE A 281 -4.78 -9.11 18.66
CA ILE A 281 -3.77 -10.10 19.11
C ILE A 281 -3.63 -11.27 18.14
N ARG A 282 -4.73 -11.77 17.57
CA ARG A 282 -4.69 -12.91 16.65
C ARG A 282 -3.88 -12.65 15.38
N GLY A 283 -3.55 -11.40 15.09
CA GLY A 283 -2.72 -10.99 13.96
C GLY A 283 -1.23 -10.91 14.24
N ARG A 284 -0.82 -11.07 15.50
CA ARG A 284 0.58 -11.06 15.91
C ARG A 284 1.26 -12.39 15.63
#